data_AF-A0A925MPZ6-F1
#
_entry.id   AF-A0A925MPZ6-F1
#
_cell.length_a   1.000
_cell.length_b   1.000
_cell.length_c   1.000
_cell.angle_alpha   90.00
_cell.angle_beta   90.00
_cell.angle_gamma   90.00
#
_symmetry.space_group_name_H-M   'P 1'
#
loop_
_entity.id
_entity.type
_entity.pdbx_description
1 polymer ?
#
loop_
_entity_poly.entity_id
_entity_poly.type
_entity_poly.pdbx_seq_one_letter_code
_entity_poly.pdbx_strand_id
1 'polypeptide(L)'
;QKFIDKHIDVLIDEVIENKKFIDSKSLFQEMSQEHMGVTPRYDLIKESGPDHNKIFTVGVFLGDIHIASGEGKSKQEAETQAAYKGLLAKKWS
;
A
#
# COMPACT_ATOMS: atom_id res chain seq x y z
N GLN A 1 21.75 13.12 -33.29
CA GLN A 1 21.09 11.85 -32.88
C GLN A 1 20.12 12.22 -31.76
N LYS A 2 18.81 12.29 -32.05
CA LYS A 2 17.77 12.80 -31.13
C LYS A 2 16.89 11.63 -30.70
N PHE A 3 17.17 10.96 -29.59
CA PHE A 3 16.24 9.99 -28.99
C PHE A 3 16.60 9.84 -27.50
N ILE A 4 15.59 9.63 -26.66
CA ILE A 4 15.60 9.42 -25.19
C ILE A 4 15.39 10.68 -24.34
N ASP A 5 14.29 11.42 -24.54
CA ASP A 5 13.90 12.50 -23.59
C ASP A 5 12.40 12.53 -23.28
N LYS A 6 11.71 11.38 -23.21
CA LYS A 6 10.27 11.39 -22.90
C LYS A 6 9.68 10.19 -22.17
N HIS A 7 10.49 9.26 -21.73
CA HIS A 7 10.01 8.07 -21.00
C HIS A 7 10.67 7.88 -19.63
N ILE A 8 11.63 8.72 -19.27
CA ILE A 8 12.34 8.60 -17.99
C ILE A 8 11.54 9.26 -16.85
N ASP A 9 10.81 10.35 -17.12
CA ASP A 9 10.07 11.07 -16.06
C ASP A 9 8.94 10.23 -15.43
N VAL A 10 8.20 9.45 -16.22
CA VAL A 10 7.10 8.61 -15.71
C VAL A 10 7.62 7.47 -14.83
N LEU A 11 8.76 6.88 -15.20
CA LEU A 11 9.39 5.82 -14.42
C LEU A 11 9.97 6.35 -13.10
N ILE A 12 10.42 7.61 -13.06
CA ILE A 12 10.96 8.21 -11.84
C ILE A 12 9.84 8.48 -10.82
N ASP A 13 8.71 9.06 -11.23
CA ASP A 13 7.59 9.29 -10.31
C ASP A 13 7.02 7.97 -9.77
N GLU A 14 6.87 6.95 -10.63
CA GLU A 14 6.41 5.62 -10.23
C GLU A 14 7.41 4.96 -9.26
N VAL A 15 8.72 5.15 -9.43
CA VAL A 15 9.75 4.61 -8.52
C VAL A 15 9.78 5.37 -7.19
N ILE A 16 9.53 6.69 -7.17
CA ILE A 16 9.49 7.51 -5.95
C ILE A 16 8.24 7.17 -5.14
N GLU A 17 7.08 7.07 -5.78
CA GLU A 17 5.86 6.60 -5.15
C GLU A 17 6.03 5.17 -4.63
N ASN A 18 6.55 4.24 -5.45
CA ASN A 18 6.80 2.87 -5.02
C ASN A 18 7.76 2.78 -3.83
N LYS A 19 8.78 3.63 -3.74
CA LYS A 19 9.67 3.68 -2.55
C LYS A 19 8.91 4.08 -1.28
N LYS A 20 8.16 5.20 -1.31
CA LYS A 20 7.31 5.62 -0.18
C LYS A 20 6.31 4.53 0.23
N PHE A 21 5.81 3.80 -0.75
CA PHE A 21 4.88 2.71 -0.56
C PHE A 21 5.57 1.50 0.08
N ILE A 22 6.72 1.03 -0.42
CA ILE A 22 7.48 -0.07 0.19
C ILE A 22 7.81 0.25 1.66
N ASP A 23 8.23 1.48 1.95
CA ASP A 23 8.47 1.95 3.32
C ASP A 23 7.22 1.84 4.21
N SER A 24 6.02 2.14 3.68
CA SER A 24 4.78 2.16 4.48
C SER A 24 4.41 0.79 5.06
N LYS A 25 4.68 -0.31 4.33
CA LYS A 25 4.41 -1.68 4.82
C LYS A 25 5.38 -2.10 5.90
N SER A 26 6.68 -1.91 5.66
CA SER A 26 7.73 -2.24 6.62
C SER A 26 7.55 -1.42 7.89
N LEU A 27 7.34 -0.11 7.76
CA LEU A 27 7.11 0.78 8.89
C LEU A 27 5.84 0.39 9.67
N PHE A 28 4.73 0.07 9.00
CA PHE A 28 3.52 -0.37 9.71
C PHE A 28 3.74 -1.68 10.46
N GLN A 29 4.52 -2.61 9.90
CA GLN A 29 4.89 -3.85 10.57
C GLN A 29 5.79 -3.61 11.80
N GLU A 30 6.81 -2.75 11.68
CA GLU A 30 7.67 -2.39 12.81
C GLU A 30 6.86 -1.74 13.94
N MET A 31 6.03 -0.75 13.60
CA MET A 31 5.22 -0.02 14.58
C MET A 31 4.16 -0.92 15.22
N SER A 32 3.52 -1.81 14.47
CA SER A 32 2.54 -2.75 15.05
C SER A 32 3.19 -3.79 15.96
N GLN A 33 4.39 -4.26 15.63
CA GLN A 33 5.14 -5.15 16.49
C GLN A 33 5.65 -4.44 17.75
N GLU A 34 6.10 -3.18 17.64
CA GLU A 34 6.57 -2.38 18.78
C GLU A 34 5.43 -2.00 19.73
N HIS A 35 4.33 -1.47 19.20
CA HIS A 35 3.23 -0.95 20.02
C HIS A 35 2.26 -2.03 20.51
N MET A 36 2.05 -3.08 19.72
CA MET A 36 0.99 -4.07 19.99
C MET A 36 1.51 -5.51 20.07
N GLY A 37 2.77 -5.78 19.68
CA GLY A 37 3.31 -7.13 19.64
C GLY A 37 2.66 -8.03 18.58
N VAL A 38 1.98 -7.45 17.60
CA VAL A 38 1.16 -8.17 16.61
C VAL A 38 1.66 -7.87 15.21
N THR A 39 1.84 -8.92 14.41
CA THR A 39 2.13 -8.80 12.98
C THR A 39 0.87 -8.46 12.19
N PRO A 40 0.91 -7.46 11.28
CA PRO A 40 -0.26 -7.06 10.52
C PRO A 40 -0.63 -8.10 9.47
N ARG A 41 -1.94 -8.36 9.35
CA ARG A 41 -2.52 -9.21 8.31
C ARG A 41 -3.18 -8.33 7.25
N TYR A 42 -3.01 -8.70 5.98
CA TYR A 42 -3.66 -8.04 4.87
C TYR A 42 -4.62 -9.01 4.19
N ASP A 43 -5.89 -8.62 4.09
CA ASP A 43 -6.93 -9.45 3.47
C ASP A 43 -7.60 -8.70 2.31
N LEU A 44 -7.80 -9.38 1.19
CA LEU A 44 -8.59 -8.86 0.07
C LEU A 44 -10.05 -8.78 0.49
N ILE A 45 -10.57 -7.56 0.61
CA ILE A 45 -11.97 -7.30 0.99
C ILE A 45 -12.86 -7.34 -0.25
N LYS A 46 -12.39 -6.76 -1.36
CA LYS A 46 -13.17 -6.61 -2.57
C LYS A 46 -12.28 -6.54 -3.80
N GLU A 47 -12.77 -7.07 -4.90
CA GLU A 47 -12.26 -6.77 -6.23
C GLU A 47 -13.43 -6.39 -7.13
N SER A 48 -13.28 -5.31 -7.90
CA SER A 48 -14.35 -4.81 -8.77
C SER A 48 -13.80 -4.08 -9.99
N GLY A 49 -14.59 -4.01 -11.05
CA GLY A 49 -14.20 -3.38 -12.31
C GLY A 49 -13.93 -4.40 -13.43
N PRO A 50 -13.88 -3.94 -14.69
CA PRO A 50 -13.60 -4.80 -15.84
C PRO A 50 -12.14 -5.27 -15.81
N ASP A 51 -11.80 -6.34 -16.54
CA ASP A 51 -10.47 -6.97 -16.47
C ASP A 51 -9.29 -6.01 -16.72
N HIS A 52 -9.49 -5.00 -17.56
CA HIS A 52 -8.47 -3.99 -17.89
C HIS A 52 -8.46 -2.78 -16.93
N ASN A 53 -9.37 -2.72 -15.96
CA ASN A 53 -9.45 -1.67 -14.95
C ASN A 53 -9.97 -2.25 -13.62
N LYS A 54 -9.40 -3.38 -13.20
CA LYS A 54 -9.74 -4.03 -11.94
C LYS A 54 -9.16 -3.20 -10.78
N ILE A 55 -10.01 -2.89 -9.81
CA ILE A 55 -9.67 -2.24 -8.55
C ILE A 55 -9.72 -3.30 -7.46
N PHE A 56 -8.64 -3.39 -6.70
CA PHE A 56 -8.51 -4.24 -5.53
C PHE A 56 -8.64 -3.38 -4.28
N THR A 57 -9.48 -3.82 -3.34
CA THR A 57 -9.60 -3.23 -2.00
C THR A 57 -9.06 -4.22 -1.00
N VAL A 58 -8.04 -3.81 -0.25
CA VAL A 58 -7.39 -4.63 0.78
C VAL A 58 -7.51 -3.95 2.13
N GLY A 59 -7.87 -4.71 3.15
CA GLY A 59 -7.84 -4.27 4.53
C GLY A 59 -6.55 -4.68 5.23
N VAL A 60 -6.06 -3.84 6.13
CA VAL A 60 -5.00 -4.18 7.08
C VAL A 60 -5.59 -4.37 8.47
N PHE A 61 -5.21 -5.47 9.11
CA PHE A 61 -5.75 -5.94 10.38
C PHE A 61 -4.62 -6.17 11.38
N LEU A 62 -4.89 -5.87 12.65
CA LEU A 62 -4.03 -6.25 13.77
C LEU A 62 -4.83 -7.24 14.64
N GLY A 63 -4.53 -8.52 14.51
CA GLY A 63 -5.38 -9.60 15.03
C GLY A 63 -6.73 -9.60 14.30
N ASP A 64 -7.82 -9.51 15.06
CA ASP A 64 -9.18 -9.46 14.52
C ASP A 64 -9.69 -8.03 14.27
N ILE A 65 -8.86 -7.02 14.55
CA ILE A 65 -9.25 -5.62 14.46
C ILE A 65 -8.87 -5.07 13.08
N HIS A 66 -9.88 -4.66 12.30
CA HIS A 66 -9.67 -3.90 11.08
C HIS A 66 -9.14 -2.50 11.40
N ILE A 67 -7.95 -2.16 10.89
CA ILE A 67 -7.32 -0.86 11.15
C ILE A 67 -7.62 0.13 10.02
N ALA A 68 -7.42 -0.27 8.76
CA ALA A 68 -7.63 0.59 7.60
C ALA A 68 -7.78 -0.24 6.31
N SER A 69 -8.27 0.40 5.25
CA SER A 69 -8.38 -0.23 3.92
C SER A 69 -7.80 0.65 2.82
N GLY A 70 -7.02 0.04 1.94
CA GLY A 70 -6.42 0.64 0.76
C GLY A 70 -7.03 0.10 -0.52
N GLU A 71 -6.95 0.90 -1.57
CA GLU A 71 -7.41 0.55 -2.92
C GLU A 71 -6.27 0.75 -3.91
N GLY A 72 -6.19 -0.09 -4.92
CA GLY A 72 -5.14 -0.02 -5.94
C GLY A 72 -5.49 -0.82 -7.19
N LYS A 73 -4.73 -0.60 -8.26
CA LYS A 73 -4.84 -1.36 -9.52
C LYS A 73 -4.23 -2.75 -9.40
N SER A 74 -3.47 -3.01 -8.34
CA SER A 74 -2.97 -4.31 -7.95
C SER A 74 -3.21 -4.58 -6.47
N LYS A 75 -3.17 -5.86 -6.07
CA LYS A 75 -3.24 -6.24 -4.64
C LYS A 75 -2.12 -5.62 -3.82
N GLN A 76 -0.90 -5.60 -4.36
CA GLN A 76 0.26 -5.01 -3.66
C GLN A 76 0.08 -3.51 -3.43
N GLU A 77 -0.41 -2.77 -4.42
CA GLU A 77 -0.70 -1.33 -4.29
C GLU A 77 -1.80 -1.09 -3.24
N ALA A 78 -2.87 -1.88 -3.28
CA ALA A 78 -3.97 -1.80 -2.31
C ALA A 78 -3.52 -2.12 -0.88
N GLU A 79 -2.72 -3.16 -0.68
CA GLU A 79 -2.11 -3.50 0.62
C GLU A 79 -1.25 -2.36 1.15
N THR A 80 -0.46 -1.74 0.28
CA THR A 80 0.45 -0.69 0.70
C THR A 80 -0.28 0.61 1.04
N GLN A 81 -1.31 0.95 0.27
CA GLN A 81 -2.27 2.01 0.62
C GLN A 81 -2.96 1.72 1.96
N ALA A 82 -3.29 0.46 2.24
CA ALA A 82 -3.88 0.07 3.52
C ALA A 82 -2.89 0.30 4.67
N ALA A 83 -1.62 -0.07 4.49
CA ALA A 83 -0.55 0.16 5.47
C ALA A 83 -0.33 1.65 5.76
N TYR A 84 -0.25 2.48 4.72
CA TYR A 84 -0.10 3.93 4.86
C TYR A 84 -1.27 4.55 5.62
N LYS A 85 -2.51 4.20 5.25
CA LYS A 85 -3.71 4.63 5.99
C LYS A 85 -3.74 4.08 7.41
N GLY A 86 -3.19 2.88 7.64
CA GLY A 86 -3.05 2.28 8.95
C GLY A 86 -2.11 3.08 9.86
N LEU A 87 -0.96 3.52 9.33
CA LEU A 87 -0.04 4.41 10.04
C LEU A 87 -0.73 5.70 10.44
N LEU A 88 -1.48 6.33 9.52
CA LEU A 88 -2.24 7.55 9.81
C LEU A 88 -3.34 7.32 10.86
N ALA A 89 -4.09 6.23 10.75
CA ALA A 89 -5.18 5.90 11.68
C ALA A 89 -4.67 5.66 13.10
N LYS A 90 -3.47 5.07 13.23
CA LYS A 90 -2.81 4.83 14.51
C LYS A 90 -1.93 6.00 14.99
N LYS A 91 -1.69 6.99 14.13
CA LYS A 91 -0.76 8.12 14.35
C LYS A 91 0.68 7.64 14.57
N TRP A 92 1.12 6.69 13.75
CA TRP A 92 2.47 6.12 13.75
C TRP A 92 3.38 6.72 12.67
N SER A 93 2.85 7.58 11.79
CA SER A 93 3.60 8.36 10.79
C SER A 93 3.67 9.84 11.15
#